data_AF-A0A9E5I8X6-F1
#
_entry.id   AF-A0A9E5I8X6-F1
#
_cell.length_a   1.000
_cell.length_b   1.000
_cell.length_c   1.000
_cell.angle_alpha   90.00
_cell.angle_beta   90.00
_cell.angle_gamma   90.00
#
_symmetry.space_group_name_H-M   'P 1'
#
loop_
_entity.id
_entity.type
_entity.pdbx_description
1 polymer ?
#
loop_
_entity_poly.entity_id
_entity_poly.type
_entity_poly.pdbx_seq_one_letter_code
_entity_poly.pdbx_strand_id
1 'polypeptide(L)' 'TILGGETVVGQGSTIGGGVFLTKSVPPEHLVFAEHAALKVIPKSERPKGSEYSI' A
#
# COMPACT_ATOMS: atom_id res chain seq x y z
N THR A 1 0.50 6.12 -7.04
CA THR A 1 -0.76 6.37 -7.78
C THR A 1 -1.83 6.84 -6.82
N ILE A 2 -2.65 7.81 -7.20
CA ILE A 2 -3.76 8.32 -6.38
C ILE A 2 -5.07 7.85 -7.01
N LEU A 3 -5.91 7.20 -6.20
CA LEU A 3 -7.20 6.63 -6.58
C LEU A 3 -8.30 7.33 -5.76
N GLY A 4 -8.80 8.43 -6.31
CA GLY A 4 -9.89 9.21 -5.70
C GLY A 4 -9.72 10.71 -5.97
N GLY A 5 -10.71 11.32 -6.64
CA GLY A 5 -10.65 12.72 -7.09
C GLY A 5 -10.63 13.78 -5.97
N GLU A 6 -10.97 13.39 -4.74
CA GLU A 6 -10.97 14.25 -3.55
C GLU A 6 -9.78 13.98 -2.61
N THR A 7 -8.82 13.15 -3.03
CA THR A 7 -7.66 12.81 -2.19
C THR A 7 -6.75 14.03 -2.05
N VAL A 8 -6.53 14.46 -0.80
CA VAL A 8 -5.62 15.58 -0.47
C VAL A 8 -4.32 15.01 0.07
N VAL A 9 -3.19 15.47 -0.48
CA VAL A 9 -1.86 15.21 0.08
C VAL A 9 -1.37 16.48 0.76
N GLY A 10 -1.23 16.42 2.08
CA GLY A 10 -0.78 17.56 2.88
C GLY A 10 0.64 17.97 2.54
N GLN A 11 0.90 19.28 2.65
CA GLN A 11 2.21 19.88 2.38
C GLN A 11 3.33 19.20 3.21
N GLY A 12 4.51 19.06 2.60
CA GLY A 12 5.68 18.45 3.25
C GLY A 12 5.63 16.93 3.38
N SER A 13 4.56 16.28 2.93
CA SER A 13 4.47 14.82 2.97
C SER A 13 5.36 14.15 1.94
N THR A 14 5.82 12.94 2.26
CA THR A 14 6.57 12.07 1.35
C THR A 14 5.75 10.81 1.07
N ILE A 15 5.54 10.51 -0.22
CA ILE A 15 4.84 9.30 -0.66
C ILE A 15 5.85 8.32 -1.23
N GLY A 16 5.95 7.13 -0.63
CA GLY A 16 6.83 6.05 -1.05
C GLY A 16 6.48 5.52 -2.44
N GLY A 17 7.49 4.99 -3.14
CA GLY A 17 7.30 4.34 -4.44
C GLY A 17 6.36 3.14 -4.33
N GLY A 18 5.53 2.91 -5.35
CA GLY A 18 4.59 1.78 -5.38
C GLY A 18 3.35 1.95 -4.49
N VAL A 19 3.19 3.07 -3.78
CA VAL A 19 2.00 3.33 -2.96
C VAL A 19 0.78 3.65 -3.83
N PHE A 20 -0.33 3.00 -3.50
CA PHE A 20 -1.68 3.33 -3.96
C PHE A 20 -2.42 4.10 -2.88
N LEU A 21 -2.61 5.40 -3.09
CA LEU A 21 -3.34 6.27 -2.18
C LEU A 21 -4.84 6.19 -2.46
N THR A 22 -5.60 5.71 -1.49
CA THR A 22 -7.07 5.64 -1.52
C THR A 22 -7.72 6.57 -0.47
N LYS A 23 -6.89 7.27 0.30
CA LYS A 23 -7.29 8.16 1.40
C LYS A 23 -6.35 9.36 1.44
N SER A 24 -6.83 10.47 1.99
CA SER A 24 -6.03 11.69 2.19
C SER A 24 -4.92 11.51 3.21
N VAL A 25 -3.86 12.31 3.06
CA VAL A 25 -2.65 12.30 3.88
C VAL A 25 -2.52 13.67 4.56
N PRO A 26 -2.39 13.74 5.89
CA PRO A 26 -2.15 15.01 6.59
C PRO A 26 -0.76 15.60 6.28
N PRO A 27 -0.51 16.91 6.48
CA PRO A 27 0.80 17.53 6.24
C PRO A 27 1.93 16.90 7.04
N GLU A 28 3.16 16.95 6.52
CA GLU A 28 4.39 16.44 7.17
C GLU A 28 4.35 14.93 7.53
N HIS A 29 3.72 14.10 6.68
CA HIS A 29 3.64 12.64 6.91
C HIS A 29 4.42 11.82 5.87
N LEU A 30 4.94 10.68 6.31
CA LEU A 30 5.55 9.66 5.46
C LEU A 30 4.55 8.53 5.22
N VAL A 31 4.22 8.27 3.96
CA VAL A 31 3.35 7.15 3.56
C VAL A 31 4.19 6.11 2.83
N PHE A 32 4.18 4.89 3.32
CA PHE A 32 4.83 3.74 2.71
C PHE A 32 3.89 2.54 2.75
N ALA A 33 3.99 1.68 1.73
CA ALA A 33 3.35 0.38 1.78
C ALA A 33 4.28 -0.59 2.50
N GLU A 34 3.74 -1.40 3.41
CA GLU A 34 4.49 -2.55 3.90
C GLU A 34 4.70 -3.50 2.72
N HIS A 35 5.96 -3.70 2.34
CA HIS A 35 6.30 -4.70 1.35
C HIS A 35 6.12 -6.07 2.00
N ALA A 36 5.04 -6.77 1.61
CA ALA A 36 4.92 -8.18 1.90
C ALA A 36 6.23 -8.86 1.46
N ALA A 37 6.88 -9.57 2.39
CA ALA A 37 8.09 -10.32 2.08
C ALA A 37 7.78 -11.25 0.89
N LEU A 38 8.62 -11.19 -0.15
CA LEU A 38 8.44 -12.05 -1.31
C LEU A 38 8.57 -13.50 -0.86
N LYS A 39 7.43 -14.19 -0.78
CA LYS A 39 7.39 -15.62 -0.48
C LYS A 39 7.22 -16.39 -1.79
N VAL A 40 8.29 -17.05 -2.22
CA VAL A 40 8.25 -17.96 -3.36
C VAL A 40 7.91 -19.35 -2.84
N ILE A 41 6.72 -19.84 -3.14
CA ILE A 41 6.27 -21.20 -2.82
C ILE A 41 5.92 -21.94 -4.12
N PRO A 42 6.11 -23.28 -4.17
CA PRO A 42 5.58 -24.08 -5.26
C PRO A 42 4.08 -23.84 -5.43
N LYS A 43 3.60 -23.75 -6.67
CA LYS A 43 2.17 -23.51 -6.97
C LYS A 43 1.26 -24.57 -6.34
N SER A 44 1.77 -25.80 -6.17
CA SER A 44 1.10 -26.90 -5.47
C SER A 44 0.79 -26.59 -3.99
N GLU A 45 1.58 -25.74 -3.36
CA GLU A 45 1.47 -25.35 -1.95
C GLU A 45 0.71 -24.03 -1.75
N ARG A 46 0.10 -23.49 -2.81
CA ARG A 46 -0.70 -22.26 -2.72
C ARG A 46 -1.80 -22.46 -1.65
N PRO A 47 -1.82 -21.63 -0.58
CA PRO A 47 -2.89 -21.67 0.40
C PRO A 47 -4.25 -21.44 -0.28
N LYS A 48 -5.20 -22.34 -0.04
CA LYS A 48 -6.58 -22.21 -0.52
C LYS A 48 -7.41 -21.49 0.55
N GLY A 49 -7.46 -20.17 0.52
CA GLY A 49 -8.32 -19.38 1.42
C GLY A 49 -7.89 -17.92 1.57
N SER A 50 -8.83 -17.07 1.94
CA SER A 50 -8.72 -15.61 2.10
C SER A 50 -7.98 -15.18 3.37
N GLU A 51 -6.96 -15.93 3.78
CA GLU A 51 -6.12 -15.58 4.93
C GLU A 51 -4.92 -14.75 4.45
N TYR A 52 -5.25 -13.66 3.76
CA TYR A 52 -4.34 -12.55 3.53
C TYR A 52 -4.94 -11.37 4.30
N SER A 53 -4.54 -11.20 5.54
CA SER A 53 -4.64 -9.90 6.20
C SER A 53 -3.55 -9.03 5.59
N ILE A 54 -3.93 -8.25 4.58
CA ILE A 54 -3.18 -7.06 4.16
C ILE A 54 -3.27 -6.00 5.24
#